data_AF-A0A6P3V9Q9-F1
#
_entry.id   AF-A0A6P3V9Q9-F1
#
_cell.length_a   1.000
_cell.length_b   1.000
_cell.length_c   1.000
_cell.angle_alpha   90.00
_cell.angle_beta   90.00
_cell.angle_gamma   90.00
#
_symmetry.space_group_name_H-M   'P 1'
#
loop_
_entity.id
_entity.type
_entity.pdbx_description
1 polymer ?
#
loop_
_entity_poly.entity_id
_entity_poly.type
_entity_poly.pdbx_seq_one_letter_code
_entity_poly.pdbx_strand_id
1 'polypeptide(L)'
;MIIEARFSFSFKKCLPSLLCQGVFLFILGMGINIHSDYTLRQLRKPGEVTYSIPHGGLFTYVSGANFLGEIIEWMGFALATWSVPALAFAFFTLCFLGPRAVHHHRFYLKVFEDYPKSRKALIPFIF
;
A
#
# COMPACT_ATOMS: atom_id res chain seq x y z
N MET A 1 -30.24 21.71 -17.35
CA MET A 1 -31.06 20.47 -17.27
C MET A 1 -30.54 19.32 -18.16
N ILE A 2 -30.32 19.50 -19.47
CA ILE A 2 -29.85 18.40 -20.36
C ILE A 2 -28.39 17.97 -20.10
N ILE A 3 -27.50 18.92 -19.77
CA ILE A 3 -26.08 18.64 -19.46
C ILE A 3 -25.94 17.85 -18.14
N GLU A 4 -26.66 18.26 -17.09
CA GLU A 4 -26.69 17.52 -15.82
C GLU A 4 -27.28 16.12 -15.97
N ALA A 5 -28.32 15.95 -16.79
CA ALA A 5 -28.90 14.64 -17.07
C ALA A 5 -27.91 13.71 -17.80
N ARG A 6 -27.14 14.24 -18.77
CA ARG A 6 -26.05 13.48 -19.44
C ARG A 6 -24.90 13.15 -18.47
N PHE A 7 -24.51 14.08 -17.62
CA PHE A 7 -23.46 13.87 -16.63
C PHE A 7 -23.86 12.80 -15.61
N SER A 8 -25.08 12.90 -15.06
CA SER A 8 -25.66 11.92 -14.14
C SER A 8 -25.80 10.53 -14.78
N PHE A 9 -26.22 10.45 -16.05
CA PHE A 9 -26.36 9.18 -16.77
C PHE A 9 -25.01 8.52 -17.10
N SER A 10 -24.01 9.32 -17.53
CA SER A 10 -22.65 8.82 -17.78
C SER A 10 -21.96 8.37 -16.48
N PHE A 11 -22.18 9.10 -15.39
CA PHE A 11 -21.66 8.77 -14.07
C PHE A 11 -22.23 7.46 -13.53
N LYS A 12 -23.55 7.23 -13.68
CA LYS A 12 -24.21 5.97 -13.29
C LYS A 12 -23.70 4.74 -14.06
N LYS A 13 -23.22 4.90 -15.30
CA LYS A 13 -22.62 3.80 -16.08
C LYS A 13 -21.18 3.49 -15.69
N CYS A 14 -20.43 4.47 -15.18
CA CYS A 14 -19.03 4.32 -14.76
C CYS A 14 -18.92 3.72 -13.35
N LEU A 15 -19.91 3.95 -12.49
CA LEU A 15 -19.92 3.52 -11.10
C LEU A 15 -19.72 1.99 -10.90
N PRO A 16 -20.33 1.09 -11.71
CA PRO A 16 -20.09 -0.34 -11.60
C PRO A 16 -18.66 -0.74 -11.96
N SER A 17 -18.05 -0.10 -12.96
CA SER A 17 -16.66 -0.37 -13.33
C SER A 17 -15.67 0.12 -12.28
N LEU A 18 -15.92 1.28 -11.67
CA LEU A 18 -15.11 1.81 -10.57
C LEU A 18 -15.22 0.93 -9.32
N LEU A 19 -16.42 0.40 -9.04
CA LEU A 19 -16.62 -0.57 -7.97
C LEU A 19 -15.76 -1.83 -8.18
N CYS A 20 -15.83 -2.45 -9.36
CA CYS A 20 -15.04 -3.66 -9.66
C CYS A 20 -13.53 -3.40 -9.59
N GLN A 21 -13.06 -2.28 -10.17
CA GLN A 21 -11.64 -1.90 -10.11
C GLN A 21 -11.19 -1.60 -8.67
N GLY A 22 -12.01 -0.88 -7.91
CA GLY A 22 -11.72 -0.54 -6.52
C GLY A 22 -11.68 -1.77 -5.62
N VAL A 23 -12.64 -2.70 -5.75
CA VAL A 23 -12.64 -3.97 -5.02
C VAL A 23 -11.43 -4.83 -5.38
N PHE A 24 -11.06 -4.88 -6.67
CA PHE A 24 -9.86 -5.59 -7.09
C PHE A 24 -8.60 -5.02 -6.43
N LEU A 25 -8.42 -3.70 -6.46
CA LEU A 25 -7.29 -3.02 -5.81
C LEU A 25 -7.30 -3.22 -4.30
N PHE A 26 -8.47 -3.18 -3.67
CA PHE A 26 -8.63 -3.42 -2.24
C PHE A 26 -8.12 -4.82 -1.85
N ILE A 27 -8.60 -5.86 -2.53
CA ILE A 27 -8.20 -7.25 -2.26
C ILE A 27 -6.71 -7.46 -2.55
N LEU A 28 -6.20 -6.89 -3.65
CA LEU A 28 -4.78 -6.95 -4.00
C LEU A 28 -3.90 -6.31 -2.92
N GLY A 29 -4.24 -5.09 -2.49
CA GLY A 29 -3.53 -4.35 -1.46
C GLY A 29 -3.54 -5.08 -0.11
N MET A 30 -4.72 -5.56 0.30
CA MET A 30 -4.91 -6.35 1.52
C MET A 30 -4.09 -7.65 1.48
N GLY A 31 -4.08 -8.34 0.34
CA GLY A 31 -3.26 -9.53 0.15
C GLY A 31 -1.76 -9.26 0.30
N ILE A 32 -1.26 -8.17 -0.29
CA ILE A 32 0.13 -7.72 -0.14
C ILE A 32 0.44 -7.36 1.32
N ASN A 33 -0.46 -6.61 1.97
CA ASN A 33 -0.30 -6.17 3.35
C ASN A 33 -0.20 -7.38 4.30
N ILE A 34 -1.18 -8.28 4.26
CA ILE A 34 -1.23 -9.46 5.12
C ILE A 34 -0.04 -10.38 4.88
N HIS A 35 0.30 -10.63 3.61
CA HIS A 35 1.45 -11.47 3.28
C HIS A 35 2.75 -10.87 3.84
N SER A 36 2.94 -9.57 3.66
CA SER A 36 4.14 -8.87 4.12
C SER A 36 4.23 -8.83 5.65
N ASP A 37 3.12 -8.57 6.34
CA ASP A 37 3.04 -8.59 7.80
C ASP A 37 3.27 -9.99 8.35
N TYR A 38 2.75 -11.02 7.68
CA TYR A 38 3.05 -12.41 8.04
C TYR A 38 4.55 -12.68 7.95
N THR A 39 5.21 -12.31 6.85
CA THR A 39 6.68 -12.44 6.70
C THR A 39 7.42 -11.70 7.83
N LEU A 40 7.03 -10.46 8.15
CA LEU A 40 7.66 -9.69 9.23
C LEU A 40 7.48 -10.36 10.61
N ARG A 41 6.32 -10.96 10.87
CA ARG A 41 6.05 -11.68 12.12
C ARG A 41 6.92 -12.93 12.25
N GLN A 42 7.16 -13.65 11.16
CA GLN A 42 8.02 -14.84 11.16
C GLN A 42 9.50 -14.53 11.43
N LEU A 43 9.93 -13.28 11.27
CA LEU A 43 11.32 -12.86 11.57
C LEU A 43 11.62 -12.76 13.06
N ARG A 44 10.60 -12.82 13.94
CA ARG A 44 10.76 -12.64 15.38
C ARG A 44 10.28 -13.88 16.12
N LYS A 45 11.11 -14.37 17.06
CA LYS A 45 10.64 -15.33 18.06
C LYS A 45 9.88 -14.60 19.17
N PRO A 46 8.90 -15.24 19.82
CA PRO A 46 8.22 -14.65 20.98
C PRO A 46 9.24 -14.23 22.05
N GLY A 47 9.24 -12.95 22.42
CA GLY A 47 10.15 -12.37 23.42
C GLY A 47 11.45 -11.78 22.88
N GLU A 48 11.72 -11.89 21.57
CA GLU A 48 12.94 -11.38 20.95
C GLU A 48 12.76 -9.95 20.42
N VAL A 49 13.73 -9.06 20.71
CA VAL A 49 13.73 -7.65 20.26
C VAL A 49 14.86 -7.42 19.24
N THR A 50 15.05 -8.35 18.31
CA THR A 50 16.02 -8.23 17.23
C THR A 50 15.35 -7.76 15.94
N TYR A 51 16.11 -7.00 15.15
CA TYR A 51 15.72 -6.62 13.79
C TYR A 51 16.46 -7.52 12.82
N SER A 52 15.73 -8.04 11.84
CA SER A 52 16.25 -8.88 10.76
C SER A 52 15.81 -8.31 9.43
N ILE A 53 16.59 -8.56 8.37
CA ILE A 53 16.25 -8.12 7.03
C ILE A 53 15.10 -9.01 6.50
N PRO A 54 13.95 -8.45 6.10
CA PRO A 54 12.90 -9.25 5.47
C PRO A 54 13.32 -9.69 4.08
N HIS A 55 13.03 -10.94 3.73
CA HIS A 55 13.29 -11.53 2.42
C HIS A 55 12.02 -12.22 1.87
N GLY A 56 11.96 -12.35 0.55
CA GLY A 56 10.83 -12.95 -0.16
C GLY A 56 9.73 -11.95 -0.53
N GLY A 57 8.84 -12.36 -1.42
CA GLY A 57 7.72 -11.54 -1.90
C GLY A 57 8.15 -10.15 -2.39
N LEU A 58 7.35 -9.15 -2.05
CA LEU A 58 7.60 -7.75 -2.42
C LEU A 58 8.78 -7.12 -1.68
N PHE A 59 9.26 -7.72 -0.58
CA PHE A 59 10.45 -7.22 0.12
C PHE A 59 11.72 -7.32 -0.72
N THR A 60 11.71 -8.10 -1.80
CA THR A 60 12.79 -8.12 -2.79
C THR A 60 12.97 -6.77 -3.50
N TYR A 61 11.89 -5.99 -3.64
CA TYR A 61 11.87 -4.72 -4.35
C TYR A 61 11.79 -3.51 -3.42
N VAL A 62 11.04 -3.60 -2.31
CA VAL A 62 10.77 -2.46 -1.43
C VAL A 62 10.92 -2.79 0.06
N SER A 63 11.34 -1.83 0.87
CA SER A 63 11.46 -1.99 2.32
C SER A 63 10.12 -2.01 3.04
N GLY A 64 9.18 -1.17 2.62
CA GLY A 64 7.84 -1.03 3.20
C GLY A 64 6.78 -1.80 2.43
N ALA A 65 6.99 -3.09 2.15
CA ALA A 65 6.04 -3.89 1.35
C ALA A 65 4.62 -3.93 1.95
N ASN A 66 4.51 -4.04 3.27
CA ASN A 66 3.23 -3.99 3.98
C ASN A 66 2.55 -2.60 3.84
N PHE A 67 3.33 -1.53 3.95
CA PHE A 67 2.84 -0.16 3.76
C PHE A 67 2.37 0.09 2.33
N LEU A 68 3.08 -0.44 1.33
CA LEU A 68 2.65 -0.36 -0.07
C LEU A 68 1.30 -1.07 -0.26
N GLY A 69 1.14 -2.27 0.31
CA GLY A 69 -0.13 -3.01 0.30
C GLY A 69 -1.27 -2.21 0.91
N GLU A 70 -1.06 -1.63 2.09
CA GLU A 70 -2.07 -0.84 2.79
C GLU A 70 -2.47 0.43 2.01
N ILE A 71 -1.52 1.11 1.37
CA ILE A 71 -1.83 2.26 0.50
C ILE A 71 -2.68 1.82 -0.69
N ILE A 72 -2.33 0.72 -1.37
CA ILE A 72 -3.10 0.19 -2.50
C ILE A 72 -4.51 -0.21 -2.04
N GLU A 73 -4.62 -0.81 -0.87
CA GLU A 73 -5.89 -1.22 -0.26
C GLU A 73 -6.83 -0.02 -0.10
N TRP A 74 -6.37 1.04 0.57
CA TRP A 74 -7.20 2.21 0.81
C TRP A 74 -7.49 3.04 -0.43
N MET A 75 -6.57 3.07 -1.40
CA MET A 75 -6.84 3.66 -2.72
C MET A 75 -7.94 2.87 -3.46
N GLY A 76 -7.92 1.54 -3.37
CA GLY A 76 -9.00 0.69 -3.87
C GLY A 76 -10.34 0.94 -3.18
N PHE A 77 -10.34 1.10 -1.86
CA PHE A 77 -11.55 1.43 -1.09
C PHE A 77 -12.13 2.81 -1.48
N ALA A 78 -11.27 3.82 -1.64
CA ALA A 78 -11.68 5.14 -2.11
C ALA A 78 -12.29 5.09 -3.52
N LEU A 79 -11.70 4.29 -4.42
CA LEU A 79 -12.22 4.08 -5.76
C LEU A 79 -13.57 3.35 -5.77
N ALA A 80 -13.72 2.32 -4.92
CA ALA A 80 -14.94 1.51 -4.82
C ALA A 80 -16.13 2.29 -4.24
N THR A 81 -15.88 3.10 -3.21
CA THR A 81 -16.93 3.88 -2.53
C THR A 81 -17.21 5.20 -3.23
N TRP A 82 -16.25 5.71 -4.02
CA TRP A 82 -16.28 7.01 -4.67
C TRP A 82 -16.73 8.13 -3.72
N SER A 83 -16.19 8.10 -2.49
CA SER A 83 -16.60 9.00 -1.41
C SER A 83 -15.44 9.90 -0.97
N VAL A 84 -15.76 11.17 -0.71
CA VAL A 84 -14.81 12.14 -0.15
C VAL A 84 -14.13 11.66 1.14
N PRO A 85 -14.85 11.09 2.15
CA PRO A 85 -14.19 10.59 3.35
C PRO A 85 -13.21 9.44 3.08
N ALA A 86 -13.55 8.50 2.18
CA ALA A 86 -12.64 7.41 1.84
C ALA A 86 -11.38 7.91 1.11
N LEU A 87 -11.53 8.89 0.21
CA LEU A 87 -10.41 9.52 -0.47
C LEU A 87 -9.50 10.26 0.52
N ALA A 88 -10.09 11.01 1.46
CA ALA A 88 -9.34 11.69 2.52
C ALA A 88 -8.55 10.70 3.38
N PHE A 89 -9.16 9.54 3.70
CA PHE A 89 -8.49 8.49 4.45
C PHE A 89 -7.35 7.84 3.67
N ALA A 90 -7.54 7.53 2.38
CA ALA A 90 -6.47 6.99 1.53
C ALA A 90 -5.29 7.97 1.41
N PHE A 91 -5.58 9.26 1.26
CA PHE A 91 -4.56 10.32 1.25
C PHE A 91 -3.82 10.41 2.59
N PHE A 92 -4.55 10.38 3.71
CA PHE A 92 -3.96 10.34 5.05
C PHE A 92 -3.02 9.13 5.21
N THR A 93 -3.46 7.93 4.83
CA THR A 93 -2.64 6.71 4.87
C THR A 93 -1.35 6.87 4.08
N LEU A 94 -1.42 7.41 2.86
CA LEU A 94 -0.23 7.68 2.04
C LEU A 94 0.73 8.65 2.75
N CYS A 95 0.22 9.77 3.27
CA CYS A 95 1.03 10.76 3.96
C CYS A 95 1.63 10.26 5.28
N PHE A 96 0.97 9.31 5.95
CA PHE A 96 1.44 8.75 7.21
C PHE A 96 2.43 7.60 6.99
N LEU A 97 2.09 6.63 6.13
CA LEU A 97 2.91 5.45 5.88
C LEU A 97 4.08 5.71 4.93
N GLY A 98 3.94 6.66 4.00
CA GLY A 98 5.00 7.01 3.06
C GLY A 98 6.31 7.43 3.74
N PRO A 99 6.30 8.46 4.61
CA PRO A 99 7.47 8.85 5.39
C PRO A 99 7.97 7.72 6.29
N ARG A 100 7.07 6.92 6.89
CA ARG A 100 7.44 5.77 7.71
C ARG A 100 8.24 4.73 6.92
N ALA A 101 7.86 4.45 5.68
CA ALA A 101 8.59 3.56 4.78
C ALA A 101 10.01 4.08 4.49
N VAL A 102 10.16 5.40 4.29
CA VAL A 102 11.48 6.04 4.11
C VAL A 102 12.34 5.90 5.36
N HIS A 103 11.76 6.12 6.54
CA HIS A 103 12.48 5.95 7.80
C HIS A 103 12.94 4.50 8.00
N HIS A 104 12.08 3.52 7.70
CA HIS A 104 12.45 2.09 7.72
C HIS A 104 13.57 1.79 6.73
N HIS A 105 13.47 2.27 5.49
CA HIS A 105 14.51 2.07 4.47
C HIS A 105 15.86 2.64 4.90
N ARG A 106 15.87 3.88 5.43
CA ARG A 106 17.09 4.52 5.97
C ARG A 106 17.65 3.79 7.18
N PHE A 107 16.80 3.27 8.05
CA PHE A 107 17.23 2.45 9.18
C PHE A 107 17.93 1.18 8.69
N TYR A 108 17.32 0.45 7.75
CA TYR A 108 17.92 -0.77 7.22
C TYR A 108 19.28 -0.54 6.55
N LEU A 109 19.41 0.52 5.73
CA LEU A 109 20.68 0.89 5.09
C LEU A 109 21.79 1.28 6.09
N LYS A 110 21.41 1.80 7.27
CA LYS A 110 22.38 2.21 8.30
C LYS A 110 22.80 1.06 9.21
N VAL A 111 21.88 0.12 9.47
CA VAL A 111 22.08 -0.94 10.47
C VAL A 111 22.66 -2.20 9.85
N PHE A 112 22.32 -2.50 8.60
CA PHE A 112 22.74 -3.74 7.95
C PHE A 112 23.65 -3.43 6.76
N GLU A 113 24.92 -3.84 6.85
CA GLU A 113 25.89 -3.70 5.76
C GLU A 113 25.48 -4.49 4.52
N ASP A 114 24.87 -5.66 4.73
CA ASP A 114 24.39 -6.57 3.68
C ASP A 114 22.99 -6.21 3.14
N TYR A 115 22.45 -5.05 3.49
CA TYR A 115 21.12 -4.65 3.00
C TYR A 115 21.13 -4.45 1.47
N PRO A 116 20.19 -5.04 0.71
CA PRO A 116 20.16 -4.89 -0.74
C PRO A 116 19.92 -3.44 -1.15
N LYS A 117 20.96 -2.77 -1.68
CA LYS A 117 20.92 -1.36 -2.11
C LYS A 117 20.03 -1.10 -3.32
N SER A 118 19.62 -2.16 -4.02
CA SER A 118 18.64 -2.09 -5.11
C SER A 118 17.20 -1.87 -4.63
N ARG A 119 16.90 -2.22 -3.37
CA ARG A 119 15.56 -2.01 -2.79
C ARG A 119 15.23 -0.53 -2.72
N LYS A 120 13.97 -0.22 -2.88
CA LYS A 120 13.39 1.12 -2.72
C LYS A 120 12.61 1.21 -1.41
N ALA A 121 12.22 2.41 -0.99
CA ALA A 121 11.52 2.58 0.27
C ALA A 121 10.09 2.02 0.20
N LEU A 122 9.35 2.35 -0.88
CA LEU A 122 7.92 2.13 -0.97
C LEU A 122 7.42 1.76 -2.38
N ILE A 123 7.84 2.47 -3.42
CA ILE A 123 7.40 2.26 -4.81
C ILE A 123 8.49 1.48 -5.55
N PRO A 124 8.19 0.25 -6.03
CA PRO A 124 9.17 -0.57 -6.72
C PRO A 124 9.86 0.20 -7.85
N PHE A 125 11.18 0.12 -7.91
CA PHE A 125 12.05 0.74 -8.92
C PHE A 125 12.08 2.28 -8.96
N ILE A 126 11.23 2.97 -8.19
CA ILE A 126 11.10 4.43 -8.21
C ILE A 126 11.57 5.05 -6.90
N PHE A 127 10.90 4.75 -5.78
CA PHE A 127 11.02 5.50 -4.53
C PHE A 127 11.12 4.60 -3.30
#